data_AF-A0A528TM28-F1
#
_entry.id   AF-A0A528TM28-F1
#
_cell.length_a   1.000
_cell.length_b   1.000
_cell.length_c   1.000
_cell.angle_alpha   90.00
_cell.angle_beta   90.00
_cell.angle_gamma   90.00
#
_symmetry.space_group_name_H-M   'P 1'
#
loop_
_entity.id
_entity.type
_entity.pdbx_description
1 polymer ?
#
loop_
_entity_poly.entity_id
_entity_poly.type
_entity_poly.pdbx_seq_one_letter_code
_entity_poly.pdbx_strand_id
1 'polypeptide(L)'
;GLAWGWRTVSSNEPFTEGRPNNEKGNDKVVIVLTDGANTYSAISDASYANNRSTYAAYGYTGKVNSALASVTRLFMNTSTAVPKTTYTDGNYTAALDEQMQTLCANAKAAGIMVMTVSLDLVDTKADEKKAMAALKACASDSRFRRDPADPS
;
A
#
# COMPACT_ATOMS: atom_id res chain seq x y z
N GLY A 1 5.17 -1.60 -6.00
CA GLY A 1 6.46 -1.92 -5.35
C GLY A 1 6.29 -2.97 -4.28
N LEU A 2 5.74 -2.58 -3.12
CA LEU A 2 5.66 -3.41 -1.91
C LEU A 2 5.10 -4.83 -2.15
N ALA A 3 4.05 -4.99 -2.95
CA ALA A 3 3.44 -6.31 -3.17
C ALA A 3 4.44 -7.28 -3.83
N TRP A 4 5.20 -6.80 -4.81
CA TRP A 4 6.24 -7.58 -5.48
C TRP A 4 7.41 -7.86 -4.54
N GLY A 5 7.89 -6.84 -3.81
CA GLY A 5 8.96 -7.04 -2.83
C GLY A 5 8.61 -8.08 -1.77
N TRP A 6 7.38 -8.04 -1.24
CA TRP A 6 6.87 -9.06 -0.33
C TRP A 6 6.82 -10.45 -0.99
N ARG A 7 6.27 -10.56 -2.21
CA ARG A 7 6.18 -11.86 -2.91
C ARG A 7 7.54 -12.47 -3.18
N THR A 8 8.55 -11.68 -3.56
CA THR A 8 9.91 -12.14 -3.82
C THR A 8 10.60 -12.69 -2.56
N VAL A 9 10.36 -12.12 -1.38
CA VAL A 9 10.98 -12.63 -0.15
C VAL A 9 10.15 -13.73 0.51
N SER A 10 8.84 -13.79 0.26
CA SER A 10 7.94 -14.82 0.80
C SER A 10 8.20 -16.20 0.17
N SER A 11 7.78 -17.28 0.82
CA SER A 11 7.81 -18.65 0.25
C SER A 11 6.54 -19.02 -0.51
N ASN A 12 5.68 -18.05 -0.77
CA ASN A 12 4.40 -18.26 -1.45
C ASN A 12 4.58 -18.02 -2.95
N GLU A 13 3.65 -18.54 -3.75
CA GLU A 13 3.62 -18.26 -5.19
C GLU A 13 3.68 -16.73 -5.47
N PRO A 14 4.36 -16.29 -6.54
CA PRO A 14 4.94 -17.13 -7.60
C PRO A 14 6.37 -17.62 -7.34
N PHE A 15 7.01 -17.22 -6.24
CA PHE A 15 8.41 -17.59 -5.92
C PHE A 15 8.44 -18.49 -4.68
N THR A 16 8.39 -19.80 -4.88
CA THR A 16 8.23 -20.79 -3.80
C THR A 16 9.55 -21.34 -3.27
N GLU A 17 10.69 -20.92 -3.83
CA GLU A 17 12.02 -21.44 -3.52
C GLU A 17 12.61 -20.87 -2.21
N GLY A 18 12.02 -19.80 -1.68
CA GLY A 18 12.42 -19.22 -0.40
C GLY A 18 12.05 -20.13 0.78
N ARG A 19 12.86 -20.07 1.86
CA ARG A 19 12.54 -20.76 3.13
C ARG A 19 11.16 -20.32 3.66
N PRO A 20 10.44 -21.17 4.43
CA PRO A 20 9.16 -20.80 5.02
C PRO A 20 9.21 -19.47 5.77
N ASN A 21 8.11 -18.70 5.76
CA ASN A 21 8.07 -17.40 6.45
C ASN A 21 8.20 -17.50 7.98
N ASN A 22 7.94 -18.67 8.56
CA ASN A 22 8.04 -18.95 9.99
C ASN A 22 9.34 -19.67 10.38
N GLU A 23 10.29 -19.81 9.45
CA GLU A 23 11.58 -20.45 9.70
C GLU A 23 12.40 -19.64 10.72
N LYS A 24 12.80 -20.27 11.82
CA LYS A 24 13.61 -19.62 12.85
C LYS A 24 15.01 -19.32 12.31
N GLY A 25 15.53 -18.13 12.63
CA GLY A 25 16.84 -17.68 12.15
C GLY A 25 16.87 -17.20 10.70
N ASN A 26 15.69 -16.99 10.08
CA ASN A 26 15.56 -16.42 8.75
C ASN A 26 14.54 -15.27 8.74
N ASP A 27 15.00 -14.08 9.13
CA ASP A 27 14.16 -12.89 9.09
C ASP A 27 13.99 -12.37 7.67
N LYS A 28 12.73 -12.29 7.24
CA LYS A 28 12.36 -11.72 5.95
C LYS A 28 11.97 -10.26 6.15
N VAL A 29 12.70 -9.37 5.47
CA VAL A 29 12.54 -7.93 5.64
C VAL A 29 12.22 -7.30 4.30
N VAL A 30 11.23 -6.41 4.28
CA VAL A 30 10.95 -5.50 3.16
C VAL A 30 11.10 -4.08 3.65
N ILE A 31 11.91 -3.30 2.93
CA ILE A 31 12.11 -1.87 3.19
C ILE A 31 11.34 -1.07 2.15
N VAL A 32 10.36 -0.29 2.58
CA VAL A 32 9.61 0.65 1.74
C VAL A 32 10.28 2.00 1.81
N LEU A 33 10.80 2.48 0.68
CA LEU A 33 11.37 3.82 0.55
C LEU A 33 10.50 4.65 -0.38
N THR A 34 10.17 5.88 0.02
CA THR A 34 9.43 6.84 -0.80
C THR A 34 9.87 8.27 -0.52
N ASP A 35 9.81 9.10 -1.55
CA ASP A 35 10.04 10.55 -1.53
C ASP A 35 8.74 11.37 -1.54
N GLY A 36 7.58 10.69 -1.47
CA GLY A 36 6.29 11.35 -1.62
C GLY A 36 5.10 10.51 -1.15
N ALA A 37 3.92 11.10 -1.35
CA ALA A 37 2.63 10.42 -1.19
C ALA A 37 2.36 9.44 -2.33
N ASN A 38 1.42 8.50 -2.10
CA ASN A 38 0.93 7.66 -3.17
C ASN A 38 0.15 8.48 -4.21
N THR A 39 0.54 8.43 -5.48
CA THR A 39 -0.10 9.22 -6.54
C THR A 39 -0.83 8.35 -7.55
N TYR A 40 -2.02 8.78 -7.92
CA TYR A 40 -2.72 8.33 -9.13
C TYR A 40 -3.28 9.58 -9.81
N SER A 41 -2.97 9.81 -11.08
CA SER A 41 -3.38 11.06 -11.74
C SER A 41 -4.83 10.98 -12.21
N ALA A 42 -5.67 11.85 -11.66
CA ALA A 42 -6.97 12.15 -12.20
C ALA A 42 -6.84 12.92 -13.51
N ILE A 43 -7.72 12.58 -14.44
CA ILE A 43 -7.89 13.36 -15.67
C ILE A 43 -9.34 13.82 -15.74
N SER A 44 -9.51 15.10 -16.07
CA SER A 44 -10.83 15.63 -16.43
C SER A 44 -11.15 15.17 -17.85
N ASP A 45 -11.64 13.94 -17.96
CA ASP A 45 -12.08 13.38 -19.23
C ASP A 45 -13.61 13.47 -19.34
N ALA A 46 -14.07 14.60 -19.87
CA ALA A 46 -15.49 14.82 -20.22
C ALA A 46 -15.87 14.18 -21.57
N SER A 47 -14.96 13.46 -22.23
CA SER A 47 -15.21 12.83 -23.52
C SER A 47 -15.95 11.49 -23.39
N TYR A 48 -16.30 10.89 -24.54
CA TYR A 48 -16.91 9.55 -24.64
C TYR A 48 -16.12 8.46 -23.88
N ALA A 49 -14.79 8.61 -23.80
CA ALA A 49 -13.95 7.64 -23.13
C ALA A 49 -14.14 7.65 -21.60
N ASN A 50 -14.49 8.77 -20.96
CA ASN A 50 -14.81 8.84 -19.52
C ASN A 50 -13.82 8.05 -18.63
N ASN A 51 -12.51 8.14 -18.92
CA ASN A 51 -11.50 7.28 -18.29
C ASN A 51 -11.19 7.68 -16.84
N ARG A 52 -11.38 8.96 -16.47
CA ARG A 52 -11.23 9.54 -15.12
C ARG A 52 -9.83 9.46 -14.48
N SER A 53 -8.91 8.71 -15.07
CA SER A 53 -7.49 8.69 -14.71
C SER A 53 -6.59 8.42 -15.92
N THR A 54 -5.28 8.63 -15.76
CA THR A 54 -4.28 7.96 -16.60
C THR A 54 -4.34 6.44 -16.38
N TYR A 55 -3.83 5.66 -17.34
CA TYR A 55 -3.71 4.21 -17.17
C TYR A 55 -2.50 3.86 -16.30
N ALA A 56 -2.70 3.07 -15.24
CA ALA A 56 -1.63 2.58 -14.37
C ALA A 56 -2.01 1.23 -13.73
N ALA A 57 -1.37 0.85 -12.63
CA ALA A 57 -1.47 -0.49 -12.02
C ALA A 57 -2.91 -0.95 -11.69
N TYR A 58 -3.84 -0.03 -11.47
CA TYR A 58 -5.25 -0.32 -11.19
C TYR A 58 -6.17 -0.13 -12.41
N GLY A 59 -5.62 0.15 -13.59
CA GLY A 59 -6.37 0.43 -14.83
C GLY A 59 -6.99 1.82 -14.87
N TYR A 60 -8.02 2.02 -15.69
CA TYR A 60 -8.77 3.28 -15.68
C TYR A 60 -9.78 3.31 -14.53
N THR A 61 -9.81 4.39 -13.77
CA THR A 61 -10.71 4.52 -12.61
C THR A 61 -12.17 4.79 -13.01
N GLY A 62 -12.41 5.22 -14.25
CA GLY A 62 -13.76 5.41 -14.82
C GLY A 62 -14.34 4.20 -15.55
N LYS A 63 -13.61 3.07 -15.62
CA LYS A 63 -14.03 1.87 -16.37
C LYS A 63 -14.24 0.68 -15.45
N VAL A 64 -15.49 0.47 -15.04
CA VAL A 64 -15.89 -0.70 -14.25
C VAL A 64 -16.04 -1.90 -15.17
N ASN A 65 -15.40 -3.01 -14.82
CA ASN A 65 -15.75 -4.32 -15.38
C ASN A 65 -16.88 -4.91 -14.52
N SER A 66 -18.12 -4.71 -14.96
CA SER A 66 -19.33 -5.13 -14.23
C SER A 66 -19.46 -6.64 -14.06
N ALA A 67 -18.74 -7.45 -14.84
CA ALA A 67 -18.68 -8.90 -14.65
C ALA A 67 -17.82 -9.30 -13.43
N LEU A 68 -16.95 -8.42 -12.95
CA LEU A 68 -16.01 -8.72 -11.85
C LEU A 68 -16.33 -7.95 -10.56
N ALA A 69 -16.78 -6.70 -10.67
CA ALA A 69 -17.04 -5.84 -9.51
C ALA A 69 -18.02 -4.71 -9.82
N SER A 70 -18.59 -4.11 -8.77
CA SER A 70 -19.43 -2.91 -8.86
C SER A 70 -18.63 -1.60 -8.90
N VAL A 71 -17.31 -1.65 -8.64
CA VAL A 71 -16.40 -0.50 -8.60
C VAL A 71 -15.11 -0.83 -9.34
N THR A 72 -14.33 0.19 -9.70
CA THR A 72 -13.02 -0.01 -10.34
C THR A 72 -11.99 -0.55 -9.35
N ARG A 73 -10.95 -1.21 -9.87
CA ARG A 73 -9.97 -1.98 -9.06
C ARG A 73 -9.34 -1.18 -7.94
N LEU A 74 -9.05 0.11 -8.17
CA LEU A 74 -8.48 1.00 -7.15
C LEU A 74 -9.35 1.08 -5.88
N PHE A 75 -10.67 1.08 -6.07
CA PHE A 75 -11.65 1.27 -5.01
C PHE A 75 -12.20 -0.04 -4.43
N MET A 76 -11.80 -1.19 -4.97
CA MET A 76 -12.19 -2.49 -4.42
C MET A 76 -11.58 -2.67 -3.03
N ASN A 77 -12.38 -3.14 -2.08
CA ASN A 77 -11.98 -3.39 -0.69
C ASN A 77 -11.44 -2.17 0.08
N THR A 78 -11.54 -0.95 -0.46
CA THR A 78 -11.34 0.26 0.35
C THR A 78 -12.58 0.52 1.22
N SER A 79 -12.42 1.21 2.34
CA SER A 79 -13.46 1.50 3.31
C SER A 79 -14.51 2.47 2.75
N THR A 80 -15.55 2.74 3.55
CA THR A 80 -16.55 3.77 3.25
C THR A 80 -16.00 5.19 3.33
N ALA A 81 -14.82 5.40 3.94
CA ALA A 81 -14.14 6.69 3.99
C ALA A 81 -13.53 7.10 2.63
N VAL A 82 -13.43 6.16 1.68
CA VAL A 82 -13.01 6.39 0.30
C VAL A 82 -14.23 6.35 -0.63
N PRO A 83 -14.80 7.50 -1.02
CA PRO A 83 -15.88 7.57 -2.00
C PRO A 83 -15.53 6.85 -3.31
N LYS A 84 -16.43 5.98 -3.78
CA LYS A 84 -16.20 5.12 -4.96
C LYS A 84 -16.48 5.81 -6.30
N THR A 85 -17.09 6.99 -6.24
CA THR A 85 -17.54 7.78 -7.39
C THR A 85 -16.88 9.16 -7.45
N THR A 86 -15.88 9.41 -6.59
CA THR A 86 -15.11 10.66 -6.58
C THR A 86 -13.78 10.46 -7.30
N TYR A 87 -13.57 11.20 -8.38
CA TYR A 87 -12.43 11.03 -9.28
C TYR A 87 -11.46 12.21 -9.17
N THR A 88 -10.74 12.28 -8.05
CA THR A 88 -9.78 13.34 -7.74
C THR A 88 -8.47 12.73 -7.24
N ASP A 89 -7.36 13.44 -7.44
CA ASP A 89 -6.03 12.99 -6.98
C ASP A 89 -6.04 12.68 -5.47
N GLY A 90 -6.72 13.52 -4.68
CA GLY A 90 -6.85 13.32 -3.23
C GLY A 90 -7.61 12.04 -2.86
N ASN A 91 -8.72 11.74 -3.57
CA ASN A 91 -9.47 10.51 -3.29
C ASN A 91 -8.72 9.25 -3.76
N TYR A 92 -7.96 9.35 -4.85
CA TYR A 92 -7.11 8.25 -5.30
C TYR A 92 -5.94 8.02 -4.36
N THR A 93 -5.34 9.08 -3.83
CA THR A 93 -4.29 9.00 -2.79
C THR A 93 -4.84 8.26 -1.57
N ALA A 94 -6.03 8.64 -1.08
CA ALA A 94 -6.68 7.95 0.03
C ALA A 94 -6.95 6.46 -0.27
N ALA A 95 -7.41 6.13 -1.48
CA ALA A 95 -7.60 4.75 -1.90
C ALA A 95 -6.28 3.96 -1.90
N LEU A 96 -5.22 4.52 -2.47
CA LEU A 96 -3.89 3.89 -2.51
C LEU A 96 -3.29 3.72 -1.11
N ASP A 97 -3.48 4.69 -0.22
CA ASP A 97 -3.02 4.61 1.17
C ASP A 97 -3.72 3.45 1.89
N GLU A 98 -5.03 3.27 1.74
CA GLU A 98 -5.73 2.12 2.32
C GLU A 98 -5.27 0.77 1.73
N GLN A 99 -5.02 0.70 0.42
CA GLN A 99 -4.46 -0.50 -0.22
C GLN A 99 -3.06 -0.80 0.32
N MET A 100 -2.23 0.22 0.48
CA MET A 100 -0.90 0.11 1.08
C MET A 100 -0.99 -0.38 2.52
N GLN A 101 -1.85 0.20 3.36
CA GLN A 101 -2.03 -0.24 4.74
C GLN A 101 -2.49 -1.71 4.82
N THR A 102 -3.45 -2.10 4.00
CA THR A 102 -3.93 -3.49 3.90
C THR A 102 -2.79 -4.43 3.54
N LEU A 103 -1.97 -4.04 2.56
CA LEU A 103 -0.82 -4.83 2.14
C LEU A 103 0.26 -4.94 3.22
N CYS A 104 0.55 -3.85 3.95
CA CYS A 104 1.48 -3.87 5.07
C CYS A 104 0.97 -4.78 6.19
N ALA A 105 -0.33 -4.71 6.52
CA ALA A 105 -0.95 -5.57 7.51
C ALA A 105 -0.84 -7.05 7.11
N ASN A 106 -1.13 -7.39 5.85
CA ASN A 106 -1.01 -8.75 5.33
C ASN A 106 0.44 -9.26 5.35
N ALA A 107 1.41 -8.43 4.97
CA ALA A 107 2.83 -8.78 5.02
C ALA A 107 3.29 -9.05 6.46
N LYS A 108 2.91 -8.18 7.41
CA LYS A 108 3.20 -8.35 8.84
C LYS A 108 2.58 -9.62 9.39
N ALA A 109 1.30 -9.87 9.09
CA ALA A 109 0.60 -11.09 9.49
C ALA A 109 1.25 -12.36 8.92
N ALA A 110 1.90 -12.26 7.76
CA ALA A 110 2.64 -13.35 7.14
C ALA A 110 4.08 -13.52 7.66
N GLY A 111 4.46 -12.82 8.75
CA GLY A 111 5.78 -12.94 9.38
C GLY A 111 6.88 -12.08 8.76
N ILE A 112 6.53 -11.16 7.85
CA ILE A 112 7.49 -10.28 7.19
C ILE A 112 7.68 -9.00 8.01
N MET A 113 8.92 -8.63 8.27
CA MET A 113 9.24 -7.35 8.87
C MET A 113 9.16 -6.25 7.80
N VAL A 114 8.34 -5.25 8.05
CA VAL A 114 8.20 -4.09 7.18
C VAL A 114 8.93 -2.91 7.81
N MET A 115 9.93 -2.38 7.13
CA MET A 115 10.62 -1.16 7.53
C MET A 115 10.27 -0.05 6.53
N THR A 116 10.25 1.19 6.98
CA THR A 116 9.92 2.33 6.12
C THR A 116 10.96 3.43 6.21
N VAL A 117 11.23 4.08 5.09
CA VAL A 117 12.16 5.20 4.95
C VAL A 117 11.44 6.30 4.17
N SER A 118 11.21 7.44 4.81
CA SER A 118 10.77 8.66 4.14
C SER A 118 12.00 9.45 3.69
N LEU A 119 12.13 9.66 2.39
CA LEU A 119 13.17 10.50 1.80
C LEU A 119 12.60 11.90 1.58
N ASP A 120 13.27 12.93 2.09
CA ASP A 120 12.92 14.34 1.83
C ASP A 120 11.45 14.76 2.11
N LEU A 121 10.81 14.10 3.09
CA LEU A 121 9.48 14.49 3.57
C LEU A 121 9.57 15.40 4.80
N VAL A 122 8.76 16.47 4.82
CA VAL A 122 8.65 17.40 5.94
C VAL A 122 7.23 17.42 6.52
N ASP A 123 7.12 17.49 7.84
CA ASP A 123 5.84 17.45 8.54
C ASP A 123 5.03 18.75 8.44
N THR A 124 5.63 19.82 7.93
CA THR A 124 4.99 21.12 7.67
C THR A 124 4.10 21.12 6.43
N LYS A 125 4.30 20.17 5.50
CA LYS A 125 3.44 20.01 4.32
C LYS A 125 2.39 18.93 4.59
N ALA A 126 1.12 19.28 4.42
CA ALA A 126 0.01 18.42 4.81
C ALA A 126 0.04 17.02 4.16
N ASP A 127 0.36 16.95 2.86
CA ASP A 127 0.37 15.69 2.13
C ASP A 127 1.59 14.83 2.47
N GLU A 128 2.76 15.44 2.68
CA GLU A 128 3.96 14.74 3.14
C GLU A 128 3.78 14.23 4.57
N LYS A 129 3.15 15.02 5.46
CA LYS A 129 2.78 14.57 6.81
C LYS A 129 1.85 13.35 6.78
N LYS A 130 0.87 13.33 5.87
CA LYS A 130 0.00 12.15 5.68
C LYS A 130 0.80 10.94 5.17
N ALA A 131 1.69 11.13 4.19
CA ALA A 131 2.57 10.07 3.70
C ALA A 131 3.46 9.52 4.81
N MET A 132 4.07 10.38 5.63
CA MET A 132 4.84 9.97 6.81
C MET A 132 4.00 9.19 7.82
N ALA A 133 2.75 9.61 8.06
CA ALA A 133 1.84 8.87 8.94
C ALA A 133 1.49 7.47 8.37
N ALA A 134 1.25 7.38 7.05
CA ALA A 134 1.02 6.11 6.37
C ALA A 134 2.25 5.19 6.44
N LEU A 135 3.46 5.71 6.26
CA LEU A 135 4.71 4.95 6.41
C LEU A 135 4.92 4.45 7.84
N LYS A 136 4.60 5.28 8.84
CA LYS A 136 4.67 4.88 10.26
C LYS A 136 3.69 3.76 10.58
N ALA A 137 2.45 3.84 10.10
CA ALA A 137 1.45 2.78 10.31
C ALA A 137 1.79 1.47 9.58
N CYS A 138 2.44 1.58 8.42
CA CYS A 138 2.87 0.44 7.63
C CYS A 138 4.03 -0.34 8.28
N ALA A 139 4.95 0.36 8.98
CA ALA A 139 6.11 -0.25 9.62
C ALA A 139 5.72 -1.32 10.66
N SER A 140 6.60 -2.30 10.83
CA SER A 140 6.56 -3.26 11.94
C SER A 140 7.06 -2.60 13.22
N ASP A 141 6.55 -3.07 14.35
CA ASP A 141 7.11 -2.72 15.65
C ASP A 141 8.56 -3.17 15.76
N SER A 142 9.35 -2.41 16.52
CA SER A 142 10.72 -2.77 16.79
C SER A 142 10.76 -4.06 17.62
N ARG A 143 11.52 -5.05 17.16
CA ARG A 143 11.83 -6.26 17.95
C ARG A 143 12.87 -6.02 19.04
N PHE A 144 13.31 -4.78 19.23
CA PHE A 144 14.14 -4.43 20.38
C PHE A 144 13.25 -4.39 21.62
N ARG A 145 13.61 -5.22 22.60
CA ARG A 145 12.89 -5.28 23.88
C ARG A 145 12.97 -3.91 24.56
N ARG A 146 11.86 -3.18 24.62
CA ARG A 146 11.80 -1.89 25.34
C ARG A 146 11.75 -2.08 26.85
N ASP A 147 11.19 -3.20 27.30
CA ASP A 147 11.14 -3.61 28.69
C ASP A 147 11.86 -4.96 28.86
N PRO A 148 12.93 -5.06 29.66
CA PRO A 148 13.62 -6.33 29.92
C PRO A 148 12.71 -7.44 30.45
N ALA A 149 11.60 -7.09 31.11
CA ALA A 149 10.64 -8.00 31.74
C ALA A 149 9.41 -8.34 30.87
N ASP A 150 9.17 -7.61 29.78
CA ASP A 150 8.09 -7.92 28.84
C ASP A 150 8.67 -8.60 27.58
N PRO A 151 8.37 -9.90 27.35
CA PRO A 151 8.85 -10.61 26.18
C PRO A 151 8.09 -10.32 24.89
N SER A 152 7.04 -9.47 24.91
CA SER A 152 6.25 -9.09 23.74
C SER A 152 6.84 -7.96 22.90
#